data_AF-A0A2E0BMU6-F1
#
_entry.id   AF-A0A2E0BMU6-F1
#
_cell.length_a   1.000
_cell.length_b   1.000
_cell.length_c   1.000
_cell.angle_alpha   90.00
_cell.angle_beta   90.00
_cell.angle_gamma   90.00
#
_symmetry.space_group_name_H-M   'P 1'
#
loop_
_entity.id
_entity.type
_entity.pdbx_description
1 polymer ?
#
loop_
_entity_poly.entity_id
_entity_poly.type
_entity_poly.pdbx_seq_one_letter_code
_entity_poly.pdbx_strand_id
1 'polypeptide(L)' 'MKESDVSEIIEMALSDHISFSNIKLQHNISEKDVKLLMRQNLKPGSYKAWRKRVAEMGSRREHYK' A
#
# COMPACT_ATOMS: atom_id res chain seq x y z
N MET A 1 -15.68 -6.26 5.99
CA MET A 1 -14.27 -6.22 6.41
C MET A 1 -14.25 -5.90 7.89
N LYS A 2 -13.49 -6.65 8.68
CA LYS A 2 -13.29 -6.30 10.09
C LYS A 2 -12.28 -5.16 10.14
N GLU A 3 -12.33 -4.32 11.18
CA GLU A 3 -11.33 -3.26 11.39
C GLU A 3 -9.90 -3.83 11.48
N SER A 4 -9.77 -5.10 11.90
CA SER A 4 -8.51 -5.85 11.89
C SER A 4 -7.90 -6.03 10.51
N ASP A 5 -8.72 -6.28 9.47
CA ASP A 5 -8.23 -6.42 8.09
C ASP A 5 -7.62 -5.11 7.59
N VAL A 6 -8.27 -3.98 7.90
CA VAL A 6 -7.81 -2.65 7.49
C VAL A 6 -6.47 -2.32 8.14
N SER A 7 -6.34 -2.60 9.44
CA SER A 7 -5.08 -2.39 10.15
C SER A 7 -3.97 -3.27 9.59
N GLU A 8 -4.26 -4.54 9.30
CA GLU A 8 -3.31 -5.49 8.70
C GLU A 8 -2.85 -5.00 7.31
N ILE A 9 -3.77 -4.58 6.44
CA ILE A 9 -3.43 -4.01 5.13
C ILE A 9 -2.56 -2.77 5.27
N ILE A 10 -2.82 -1.91 6.25
CA ILE A 10 -2.02 -0.69 6.50
C ILE A 10 -0.61 -1.08 6.97
N GLU A 11 -0.48 -2.02 7.90
CA GLU A 11 0.82 -2.51 8.37
C GLU A 11 1.63 -3.17 7.25
N MET A 12 0.97 -3.98 6.43
CA MET A 12 1.56 -4.57 5.22
C MET A 12 1.99 -3.49 4.23
N ALA A 13 1.17 -2.48 3.96
CA ALA A 13 1.50 -1.41 3.02
C ALA A 13 2.59 -0.46 3.52
N LEU A 14 2.78 -0.38 4.84
CA LEU A 14 3.88 0.37 5.48
C LEU A 14 5.17 -0.45 5.55
N SER A 15 5.08 -1.78 5.47
CA SER A 15 6.22 -2.69 5.43
C SER A 15 6.91 -2.67 4.07
N ASP A 16 8.19 -2.32 4.08
CA ASP A 16 9.06 -2.32 2.91
C ASP A 16 9.21 -3.72 2.28
N HIS A 17 8.98 -4.76 3.08
CA HIS A 17 9.09 -6.17 2.69
C HIS A 17 7.85 -6.73 1.99
N ILE A 18 6.74 -5.99 1.95
CA ILE A 18 5.47 -6.48 1.40
C ILE A 18 5.10 -5.70 0.14
N SER A 19 5.01 -6.42 -0.97
CA SER A 19 4.53 -5.85 -2.23
C SER A 19 3.01 -5.72 -2.25
N PHE A 20 2.49 -4.75 -3.02
CA PHE A 20 1.04 -4.67 -3.33
C PHE A 20 0.48 -5.96 -3.94
N SER A 21 1.30 -6.72 -4.67
CA SER A 21 0.94 -8.04 -5.18
C SER A 21 0.62 -9.03 -4.07
N ASN A 22 1.38 -9.03 -2.96
CA ASN A 22 1.12 -9.89 -1.80
C ASN A 22 -0.18 -9.51 -1.11
N ILE A 23 -0.39 -8.20 -0.91
CA ILE A 23 -1.63 -7.66 -0.33
C ILE A 23 -2.84 -8.05 -1.20
N LYS A 24 -2.69 -7.97 -2.53
CA LYS A 24 -3.71 -8.42 -3.48
C LYS A 24 -3.95 -9.93 -3.39
N LEU A 25 -2.92 -10.75 -3.19
CA LEU A 25 -3.10 -12.20 -3.06
C LEU A 25 -3.79 -12.59 -1.74
N GLN A 26 -3.50 -11.89 -0.64
CA GLN A 26 -4.07 -12.20 0.67
C GLN A 26 -5.47 -11.61 0.88
N HIS A 27 -5.66 -10.34 0.52
CA HIS A 27 -6.91 -9.61 0.76
C HIS A 27 -7.76 -9.40 -0.49
N ASN A 28 -7.29 -9.84 -1.66
CA ASN A 28 -7.96 -9.64 -2.95
C ASN A 28 -8.27 -8.18 -3.29
N ILE A 29 -7.46 -7.24 -2.78
CA ILE A 29 -7.60 -5.80 -3.04
C ILE A 29 -6.53 -5.30 -4.01
N SER A 30 -6.88 -4.34 -4.86
CA SER A 30 -5.92 -3.79 -5.82
C SER A 30 -5.03 -2.74 -5.17
N GLU A 31 -3.88 -2.45 -5.79
CA GLU A 31 -3.02 -1.33 -5.36
C GLU A 31 -3.79 0.01 -5.31
N LYS A 32 -4.79 0.21 -6.19
CA LYS A 32 -5.63 1.41 -6.17
C LYS A 32 -6.46 1.48 -4.89
N ASP A 33 -7.04 0.36 -4.47
CA ASP A 33 -7.82 0.25 -3.23
C ASP A 33 -6.93 0.47 -2.02
N VAL A 34 -5.74 -0.11 -1.98
CA VAL A 34 -4.75 0.13 -0.92
C VAL A 34 -4.39 1.62 -0.86
N LYS A 35 -4.12 2.28 -1.99
CA LYS A 35 -3.83 3.72 -2.02
C LYS A 35 -4.98 4.58 -1.51
N LEU A 36 -6.23 4.17 -1.79
CA LEU A 36 -7.43 4.85 -1.30
C LEU A 36 -7.58 4.65 0.21
N LEU A 37 -7.42 3.42 0.68
CA LEU A 37 -7.46 3.04 2.09
C LEU A 37 -6.40 3.82 2.89
N MET A 38 -5.15 3.84 2.40
CA MET A 38 -4.05 4.59 2.99
C MET A 38 -4.34 6.09 3.06
N ARG A 39 -5.02 6.66 2.04
CA ARG A 39 -5.41 8.07 2.03
C ARG A 39 -6.50 8.39 3.06
N GLN A 40 -7.41 7.45 3.31
CA GLN A 40 -8.50 7.63 4.29
C GLN A 40 -8.01 7.43 5.72
N ASN A 41 -7.00 6.58 5.94
CA ASN A 41 -6.50 6.24 7.28
C ASN A 41 -5.29 7.07 7.73
N LEU A 42 -4.42 7.51 6.80
CA LEU A 42 -3.26 8.34 7.17
C LEU A 42 -3.59 9.84 7.14
N LYS A 43 -2.90 10.57 8.03
CA LYS A 43 -2.82 12.03 7.94
C LYS A 43 -2.15 12.45 6.62
N PRO A 44 -2.49 13.63 6.06
CA PRO A 44 -1.95 14.10 4.78
C PRO A 44 -0.42 14.10 4.71
N GLY A 45 0.26 14.47 5.80
CA GLY A 45 1.73 14.46 5.89
C GLY A 45 2.33 13.06 5.80
N SER A 46 1.77 12.10 6.56
CA SER A 46 2.20 10.70 6.53
C SER A 46 1.92 10.05 5.17
N TYR A 47 0.76 10.36 4.56
CA TYR A 47 0.43 9.88 3.23
C TYR A 47 1.42 10.37 2.17
N LYS A 48 1.86 11.63 2.25
CA LYS A 48 2.86 12.19 1.34
C LYS A 48 4.21 11.48 1.47
N ALA A 49 4.66 11.21 2.69
CA ALA A 49 5.90 10.46 2.95
C ALA A 49 5.81 9.01 2.46
N TRP A 50 4.69 8.33 2.73
CA TRP A 50 4.43 6.99 2.22
C TRP A 50 4.39 6.94 0.69
N ARG A 51 3.71 7.91 0.03
CA ARG A 51 3.67 7.99 -1.43
C ARG A 51 5.05 8.17 -2.06
N LYS A 52 5.95 8.90 -1.41
CA LYS A 52 7.34 9.02 -1.86
C LYS A 52 8.03 7.66 -1.84
N ARG A 53 7.93 6.93 -0.73
CA ARG A 53 8.48 5.56 -0.60
C ARG A 53 7.89 4.59 -1.62
N VAL A 54 6.58 4.63 -1.84
CA VAL A 54 5.89 3.81 -2.85
C VAL A 54 6.38 4.12 -4.26
N ALA A 55 6.64 5.40 -4.58
CA ALA A 55 7.19 5.78 -5.88
C ALA A 55 8.62 5.26 -6.07
N GLU A 56 9.45 5.32 -5.02
CA GLU A 56 10.81 4.78 -5.02
C GLU A 56 10.80 3.24 -5.17
N MET A 57 9.88 2.55 -4.50
CA MET A 57 9.64 1.11 -4.66
C MET A 57 9.09 0.73 -6.04
N GLY A 58 8.18 1.53 -6.57
CA GLY A 58 7.53 1.31 -7.87
C GLY A 58 8.47 1.56 -9.06
N SER A 59 9.37 2.54 -8.95
CA SER A 59 10.39 2.82 -9.98
C SER A 59 11.34 1.64 -10.18
N ARG A 60 11.52 0.78 -9.17
CA ARG A 60 12.26 -0.49 -9.31
C ARG A 60 11.59 -1.50 -10.26
N ARG A 61 10.33 -1.26 -10.67
CA ARG A 61 9.56 -2.09 -11.61
C ARG A 61 9.26 -1.37 -12.94
N GLU A 62 10.08 -0.42 -13.37
CA GLU A 62 10.07 0.11 -14.74
C GLU A 62 10.65 -0.88 -15.78
N HIS A 63 10.33 -2.17 -15.65
CA HIS A 63 10.51 -3.17 -16.69
C HIS A 63 9.25 -4.04 -16.77
N TYR A 64 8.20 -3.47 -17.34
CA TYR A 64 7.18 -4.24 -18.06
C TYR A 64 6.81 -3.43 -19.30
N LYS A 65 7.61 -3.63 -20.35
CA LYS A 65 7.30 -3.23 -21.72
C LYS A 65 7.17 -4.49 -22.55
#